data_AF-A0A5K0WE97-F1
#
_entry.id   AF-A0A5K0WE97-F1
#
_cell.length_a   1.000
_cell.length_b   1.000
_cell.length_c   1.000
_cell.angle_alpha   90.00
_cell.angle_beta   90.00
_cell.angle_gamma   90.00
#
_symmetry.space_group_name_H-M   'P 1'
#
loop_
_entity.id
_entity.type
_entity.pdbx_description
1 polymer ?
#
loop_
_entity_poly.entity_id
_entity_poly.type
_entity_poly.pdbx_seq_one_letter_code
_entity_poly.pdbx_strand_id
1 'polypeptide(L)' 'MARQQRKVMCPENEGLASFLLGRRDEMAEKKAISENLELIIYKAYSNICDSKNPLRTLKEVSQV' A
#
# COMPACT_ATOMS: atom_id res chain seq x y z
N MET A 1 5.17 -8.41 -11.81
CA MET A 1 5.55 -7.12 -11.21
C MET A 1 6.66 -7.38 -10.19
N ALA A 2 7.90 -6.99 -10.45
CA ALA A 2 8.99 -7.15 -9.48
C ALA A 2 8.70 -6.30 -8.23
N ARG A 3 8.92 -6.85 -7.03
CA ARG A 3 8.77 -6.19 -5.73
C ARG A 3 9.79 -5.04 -5.61
N GLN A 4 9.58 -3.93 -6.30
CA GLN A 4 10.32 -2.69 -6.02
C GLN A 4 9.79 -2.17 -4.69
N GLN A 5 10.52 -2.45 -3.62
CA GLN A 5 10.29 -1.79 -2.34
C GLN A 5 10.48 -0.29 -2.57
N ARG A 6 9.37 0.45 -2.60
CA ARG A 6 9.44 1.90 -2.70
C ARG A 6 9.95 2.42 -1.38
N LYS A 7 10.86 3.39 -1.47
CA LYS A 7 11.35 4.08 -0.29
C LYS A 7 10.19 4.88 0.30
N VAL A 8 9.80 4.57 1.53
CA VAL A 8 8.76 5.31 2.23
C VAL A 8 9.35 6.67 2.62
N MET A 9 8.68 7.75 2.22
CA MET A 9 9.12 9.13 2.48
C MET A 9 8.89 9.54 3.93
N CYS A 10 7.89 8.96 4.59
CA CYS A 10 7.57 9.18 6.00
C CYS A 10 7.67 7.86 6.78
N PRO A 11 8.56 7.73 7.77
CA PRO A 11 8.75 6.47 8.50
C PRO A 11 7.50 6.02 9.27
N GLU A 12 6.64 6.95 9.71
CA GLU A 12 5.35 6.61 10.33
C GLU A 12 4.41 5.82 9.37
N ASN A 13 4.60 5.95 8.06
CA ASN A 13 3.82 5.25 7.05
C ASN A 13 4.38 3.85 6.71
N GLU A 14 5.56 3.49 7.20
CA GLU A 14 6.21 2.21 6.88
C GLU A 14 5.38 1.02 7.38
N GLY A 15 4.75 1.16 8.55
CA GLY A 15 3.82 0.18 9.09
C GLY A 15 2.59 -0.02 8.20
N LEU A 16 2.04 1.07 7.64
CA LEU A 16 0.89 1.00 6.73
C LEU A 16 1.28 0.38 5.38
N ALA A 17 2.43 0.75 4.83
CA ALA A 17 2.94 0.19 3.59
C ALA A 17 3.18 -1.32 3.72
N SER A 18 3.77 -1.75 4.82
CA SER A 18 4.02 -3.17 5.12
C SER A 18 2.72 -3.94 5.34
N PHE A 19 1.77 -3.36 6.08
CA PHE A 19 0.46 -3.97 6.29
C PHE A 19 -0.29 -4.19 4.98
N LEU A 20 -0.32 -3.19 4.09
CA LEU A 20 -1.02 -3.27 2.81
C LEU A 20 -0.41 -4.37 1.90
N LEU A 21 0.92 -4.49 1.87
CA LEU A 21 1.60 -5.57 1.15
C LEU A 21 1.31 -6.94 1.75
N GLY A 22 1.29 -7.04 3.08
CA GLY A 22 0.90 -8.27 3.77
C GLY A 22 -0.52 -8.72 3.40
N ARG A 23 -1.49 -7.79 3.44
CA ARG A 23 -2.88 -8.04 3.02
C ARG A 23 -2.97 -8.51 1.57
N ARG A 24 -2.19 -7.91 0.69
CA ARG A 24 -2.10 -8.31 -0.72
C ARG A 24 -1.62 -9.73 -0.87
N ASP A 25 -0.56 -10.11 -0.16
CA ASP A 25 0.01 -11.45 -0.24
C ASP A 25 -0.98 -12.49 0.35
N GLU A 26 -1.69 -12.18 1.44
CA GLU A 26 -2.78 -13.03 1.96
C GLU A 26 -3.91 -13.24 0.92
N MET A 27 -4.30 -12.19 0.19
CA MET A 27 -5.35 -12.27 -0.84
C MET A 27 -4.87 -13.02 -2.09
N ALA A 28 -3.60 -12.82 -2.46
CA ALA A 28 -2.97 -13.52 -3.57
C ALA A 28 -2.83 -15.02 -3.30
N GLU A 29 -2.46 -15.39 -2.07
CA GLU A 29 -2.41 -16.80 -1.63
C GLU A 29 -3.78 -17.47 -1.75
N LYS A 30 -4.85 -16.75 -1.40
CA LYS A 30 -6.23 -17.23 -1.52
C LYS A 30 -6.76 -17.21 -2.96
N LYS A 31 -5.95 -16.84 -3.97
CA LYS A 31 -6.37 -16.58 -5.36
C LYS A 31 -7.59 -15.65 -5.47
N ALA A 32 -7.81 -14.82 -4.45
CA ALA A 32 -8.97 -13.93 -4.34
C ALA A 32 -8.68 -12.52 -4.88
N ILE A 33 -7.49 -12.33 -5.48
CA ILE A 33 -7.06 -11.05 -6.02
C ILE A 33 -7.29 -11.00 -7.53
N SER A 34 -8.09 -10.05 -7.97
CA SER A 34 -8.22 -9.72 -9.40
C SER A 34 -7.14 -8.72 -9.82
N GLU A 35 -6.85 -8.64 -11.12
CA GLU A 35 -5.88 -7.64 -11.65
C GLU A 35 -6.28 -6.20 -11.29
N ASN A 36 -7.58 -5.90 -11.25
CA ASN A 36 -8.06 -4.59 -10.82
C ASN A 36 -7.75 -4.32 -9.34
N LEU A 37 -7.89 -5.34 -8.48
CA LEU A 37 -7.56 -5.21 -7.07
C LEU A 37 -6.05 -5.08 -6.84
N GLU A 38 -5.23 -5.82 -7.60
CA GLU A 38 -3.77 -5.64 -7.62
C GLU A 38 -3.37 -4.20 -7.95
N LEU A 39 -3.99 -3.60 -8.97
CA LEU A 39 -3.74 -2.22 -9.37
C LEU A 39 -4.14 -1.21 -8.29
N ILE A 40 -5.30 -1.39 -7.66
CA ILE A 40 -5.77 -0.53 -6.56
C ILE A 40 -4.79 -0.60 -5.38
N ILE A 41 -4.37 -1.80 -4.98
CA ILE A 41 -3.42 -1.99 -3.89
C ILE A 41 -2.08 -1.35 -4.24
N TYR A 42 -1.58 -1.57 -5.45
CA TYR A 42 -0.31 -0.97 -5.88
C TYR A 42 -0.36 0.56 -5.88
N LYS A 43 -1.49 1.14 -6.29
CA LYS A 43 -1.70 2.60 -6.26
C LYS A 43 -1.77 3.13 -4.83
N ALA A 44 -2.50 2.44 -3.94
CA ALA A 44 -2.53 2.81 -2.52
C ALA A 44 -1.14 2.71 -1.88
N TYR A 45 -0.40 1.62 -2.15
CA TYR A 45 0.98 1.45 -1.69
C TYR A 45 1.90 2.58 -2.18
N SER A 46 1.76 2.94 -3.46
CA SER A 46 2.46 4.07 -4.07
C SER A 46 2.21 5.37 -3.30
N ASN A 47 0.94 5.72 -3.10
CA ASN A 47 0.53 6.96 -2.45
C ASN A 47 0.99 7.02 -0.98
N ILE A 48 0.95 5.88 -0.27
CA ILE A 48 1.46 5.78 1.10
C ILE A 48 2.98 6.01 1.15
N CYS A 49 3.73 5.43 0.20
CA CYS A 49 5.18 5.61 0.12
C CYS A 49 5.58 7.04 -0.23
N ASP A 50 4.85 7.68 -1.15
CA ASP A 50 5.11 9.04 -1.61
C ASP A 50 4.61 10.12 -0.63
N SER A 51 3.71 9.76 0.30
CA SER A 51 3.21 10.69 1.33
C SER A 51 4.33 11.11 2.29
N LYS A 52 4.56 12.42 2.34
CA LYS A 52 5.51 13.07 3.26
C LYS A 52 4.94 13.24 4.66
N ASN A 53 3.61 13.19 4.78
CA ASN A 53 2.90 13.35 6.04
C ASN A 53 2.50 11.98 6.61
N PRO A 54 2.46 11.84 7.95
CA PRO A 54 1.96 10.63 8.57
C PRO A 54 0.48 10.47 8.26
N LEU A 55 0.14 9.36 7.60
CA LEU A 55 -1.24 9.00 7.31
C LEU A 55 -1.79 8.28 8.53
N ARG A 56 -2.61 8.94 9.35
CA ARG A 56 -3.13 8.36 10.60
C ARG A 56 -4.56 7.90 10.46
N THR A 57 -5.27 8.39 9.44
CA THR A 57 -6.68 8.09 9.22
C THR A 57 -6.95 7.61 7.81
N LEU A 58 -7.99 6.81 7.64
CA LEU A 58 -8.50 6.40 6.31
C LEU A 58 -8.86 7.61 5.44
N LYS A 59 -9.26 8.73 6.07
CA LYS A 59 -9.57 9.98 5.37
C LYS A 59 -8.34 10.57 4.70
N GLU A 60 -7.20 10.58 5.38
CA GLU A 60 -5.93 11.05 4.81
C GLU A 60 -5.44 10.12 3.71
N VAL A 61 -5.58 8.80 3.90
CA VAL A 61 -5.26 7.81 2.86
C VAL A 61 -6.16 7.96 1.63
N SER A 62 -7.42 8.37 1.80
CA SER A 62 -8.33 8.60 0.68
C SER A 62 -8.05 9.91 -0.08
N GLN A 63 -7.24 10.81 0.47
CA GLN A 63 -6.95 12.13 -0.11
C GLN A 63 -5.62 12.18 -0.89
N VAL A 64 -4.84 11.10 -0.86
CA VAL A 64 -3.57 10.94 -1.58
C VAL A 64 -3.72 10.15 -2.86
#